data_AF-A0A7Z0CP88-F1
#
_entry.id   AF-A0A7Z0CP88-F1
#
_cell.length_a   1.000
_cell.length_b   1.000
_cell.length_c   1.000
_cell.angle_alpha   90.00
_cell.angle_beta   90.00
_cell.angle_gamma   90.00
#
_symmetry.space_group_name_H-M   'P 1'
#
loop_
_entity.id
_entity.type
_entity.pdbx_description
1 polymer ?
#
loop_
_entity_poly.entity_id
_entity_poly.type
_entity_poly.pdbx_seq_one_letter_code
_entity_poly.pdbx_strand_id
1 'polypeptide(L)'
;MLQDVISAAFEMPGGQMRRAMRVLQFTRNLGIEECGGEPGAVDGTYNREDQSRFADLDLIREKGFFEQDAVEDEDKRLEGLDADCTDLEPDLPHYAGWRQASDSWYEVVLSAEQSAAVQDKKPGLARCLSEKSGSKISVADPVNDYLKQVNDENAGGASESRLLDLGVFYADCAQDYFSTLRKELQRSRPRFIDRNRETLDDFAAELVAAGYVP
;
A
#
# COMPACT_ATOMS: atom_id res chain seq x y z
N MET A 1 8.75 -14.80 -1.78
CA MET A 1 7.77 -15.50 -0.91
C MET A 1 7.95 -15.11 0.55
N LEU A 2 8.88 -15.66 1.35
CA LEU A 2 9.07 -15.20 2.74
C LEU A 2 9.34 -13.68 2.83
N GLN A 3 10.14 -13.15 1.90
CA GLN A 3 10.38 -11.70 1.81
C GLN A 3 9.12 -10.89 1.43
N ASP A 4 8.16 -11.49 0.74
CA ASP A 4 6.91 -10.85 0.35
C ASP A 4 5.96 -10.84 1.57
N VAL A 5 5.87 -11.95 2.31
CA VAL A 5 5.15 -12.03 3.60
C VAL A 5 5.71 -11.05 4.62
N ILE A 6 7.04 -10.96 4.75
CA ILE A 6 7.71 -9.96 5.60
C ILE A 6 7.39 -8.54 5.14
N SER A 7 7.33 -8.31 3.82
CA SER A 7 7.01 -6.98 3.29
C SER A 7 5.57 -6.60 3.56
N ALA A 8 4.64 -7.55 3.53
CA ALA A 8 3.23 -7.36 3.83
C ALA A 8 2.94 -7.22 5.34
N ALA A 9 3.69 -7.91 6.20
CA ALA A 9 3.56 -7.75 7.66
C ALA A 9 4.23 -6.46 8.16
N PHE A 10 5.36 -6.08 7.58
CA PHE A 10 6.15 -4.93 8.02
C PHE A 10 6.42 -4.04 6.82
N GLU A 11 5.39 -3.31 6.43
CA GLU A 11 5.37 -2.46 5.24
C GLU A 11 6.41 -1.34 5.31
N MET A 12 6.93 -1.01 4.13
CA MET A 12 8.05 -0.09 3.94
C MET A 12 7.90 0.65 2.61
N PRO A 13 8.24 1.94 2.54
CA PRO A 13 8.20 2.67 1.27
C PRO A 13 9.14 2.08 0.19
N GLY A 14 8.75 2.22 -1.07
CA GLY A 14 9.46 1.74 -2.26
C GLY A 14 9.05 0.33 -2.69
N GLY A 15 9.87 -0.35 -3.50
CA GLY A 15 9.54 -1.66 -4.09
C GLY A 15 9.25 -2.82 -3.12
N GLN A 16 9.37 -2.62 -1.80
CA GLN A 16 8.86 -3.57 -0.80
C GLN A 16 7.34 -3.48 -0.66
N MET A 17 6.77 -2.29 -0.78
CA MET A 17 5.32 -2.11 -0.83
C MET A 17 4.71 -2.86 -2.01
N ARG A 18 5.41 -2.96 -3.14
CA ARG A 18 4.96 -3.80 -4.27
C ARG A 18 4.80 -5.27 -3.90
N ARG A 19 5.72 -5.80 -3.09
CA ARG A 19 5.61 -7.17 -2.58
C ARG A 19 4.47 -7.31 -1.58
N ALA A 20 4.30 -6.31 -0.72
CA ALA A 20 3.20 -6.24 0.23
C ALA A 20 1.84 -6.30 -0.46
N MET A 21 1.62 -5.42 -1.44
CA MET A 21 0.38 -5.35 -2.22
C MET A 21 0.01 -6.69 -2.86
N ARG A 22 0.99 -7.45 -3.37
CA ARG A 22 0.75 -8.77 -3.95
C ARG A 22 0.27 -9.80 -2.93
N VAL A 23 0.89 -9.83 -1.75
CA VAL A 23 0.43 -10.73 -0.69
C VAL A 23 -0.97 -10.34 -0.23
N LEU A 24 -1.22 -9.05 0.03
CA LEU A 24 -2.52 -8.53 0.44
C LEU A 24 -3.63 -8.81 -0.59
N GLN A 25 -3.32 -8.59 -1.87
CA GLN A 25 -4.25 -8.89 -2.96
C GLN A 25 -4.50 -10.39 -3.08
N PHE A 26 -3.45 -11.21 -2.97
CA PHE A 26 -3.61 -12.66 -3.03
C PHE A 26 -4.43 -13.19 -1.85
N THR A 27 -4.17 -12.74 -0.62
CA THR A 27 -4.96 -13.15 0.55
C THR A 27 -6.41 -12.73 0.43
N ARG A 28 -6.67 -11.53 -0.10
CA ARG A 28 -8.04 -11.07 -0.36
C ARG A 28 -8.71 -11.87 -1.48
N ASN A 29 -7.98 -12.23 -2.52
CA ASN A 29 -8.49 -13.06 -3.61
C ASN A 29 -8.90 -14.45 -3.13
N LEU A 30 -8.15 -15.05 -2.20
CA LEU A 30 -8.55 -16.31 -1.56
C LEU A 30 -9.90 -16.16 -0.84
N GLY A 31 -10.06 -15.12 -0.03
CA GLY A 31 -11.34 -14.83 0.63
C GLY A 31 -12.48 -14.57 -0.36
N ILE A 32 -12.22 -13.90 -1.48
CA ILE A 32 -13.20 -13.70 -2.56
C ILE A 32 -13.62 -15.04 -3.18
N GLU A 33 -12.66 -15.89 -3.52
CA GLU A 33 -12.91 -17.21 -4.13
C GLU A 33 -13.69 -18.13 -3.18
N GLU A 34 -13.33 -18.14 -1.90
CA GLU A 34 -14.05 -18.87 -0.83
C GLU A 34 -15.51 -18.42 -0.70
N CYS A 35 -15.77 -17.14 -0.97
CA CYS A 35 -17.10 -16.52 -0.96
C CYS A 35 -17.84 -16.59 -2.32
N GLY A 36 -17.33 -17.39 -3.27
CA GLY A 36 -17.96 -17.65 -4.56
C GLY A 36 -17.72 -16.59 -5.64
N GLY A 37 -16.84 -15.60 -5.38
CA GLY A 37 -16.45 -14.58 -6.35
C GLY A 37 -15.29 -15.00 -7.25
N GLU A 38 -14.97 -14.16 -8.22
CA GLU A 38 -13.84 -14.39 -9.13
C GLU A 38 -12.60 -13.60 -8.66
N PRO A 39 -11.45 -14.27 -8.41
CA PRO A 39 -10.24 -13.59 -7.98
C PRO A 39 -9.66 -12.71 -9.09
N GLY A 40 -9.10 -11.55 -8.71
CA GLY A 40 -8.44 -10.65 -9.67
C GLY A 40 -6.95 -10.92 -9.85
N ALA A 41 -6.29 -10.10 -10.67
CA ALA A 41 -4.83 -10.17 -10.83
C ALA A 41 -4.10 -9.78 -9.54
N VAL A 42 -3.09 -10.56 -9.16
CA VAL A 42 -2.27 -10.35 -7.95
C VAL A 42 -1.31 -9.16 -8.09
N ASP A 43 -0.86 -8.90 -9.32
CA ASP A 43 -0.02 -7.74 -9.66
C ASP A 43 -0.84 -6.46 -9.95
N GLY A 44 -2.16 -6.52 -9.71
CA GLY A 44 -3.02 -5.35 -9.78
C GLY A 44 -2.52 -4.28 -8.82
N THR A 45 -2.52 -3.04 -9.28
CA THR A 45 -2.11 -1.92 -8.42
C THR A 45 -3.34 -1.23 -7.84
N TYR A 46 -4.41 -1.97 -7.61
CA TYR A 46 -5.66 -1.43 -7.11
C TYR A 46 -5.66 -1.24 -5.58
N ASN A 47 -5.03 -2.17 -4.84
CA ASN A 47 -4.88 -2.14 -3.37
C ASN A 47 -3.84 -1.11 -2.87
N ARG A 48 -3.79 0.07 -3.48
CA ARG A 48 -2.90 1.17 -3.11
C ARG A 48 -3.31 1.87 -1.81
N GLU A 49 -4.17 1.25 -1.00
CA GLU A 49 -4.82 1.86 0.17
C GLU A 49 -3.84 2.50 1.18
N ASP A 50 -2.56 2.13 1.18
CA ASP A 50 -1.54 2.79 2.01
C ASP A 50 -0.39 3.47 1.23
N GLN A 51 -0.63 3.92 -0.02
CA GLN A 51 0.34 4.78 -0.73
C GLN A 51 0.51 6.16 -0.05
N SER A 52 -0.41 6.55 0.82
CA SER A 52 -0.23 7.71 1.71
C SER A 52 0.91 7.49 2.73
N ARG A 53 1.21 6.23 3.11
CA ARG A 53 2.21 5.90 4.14
C ARG A 53 3.43 5.17 3.62
N PHE A 54 3.28 4.28 2.64
CA PHE A 54 4.34 3.41 2.13
C PHE A 54 4.49 3.46 0.61
N ALA A 55 4.44 4.66 0.02
CA ALA A 55 4.48 4.83 -1.43
C ALA A 55 5.61 4.05 -2.15
N ASP A 56 5.26 3.28 -3.17
CA ASP A 56 6.19 2.82 -4.22
C ASP A 56 6.24 3.89 -5.32
N LEU A 57 7.14 4.87 -5.15
CA LEU A 57 7.24 6.02 -6.05
C LEU A 57 7.61 5.65 -7.49
N ASP A 58 8.33 4.54 -7.71
CA ASP A 58 8.65 4.09 -9.06
C ASP A 58 7.40 3.52 -9.75
N LEU A 59 6.56 2.80 -9.01
CA LEU A 59 5.27 2.33 -9.52
C LEU A 59 4.33 3.50 -9.84
N ILE A 60 4.24 4.49 -8.94
CA ILE A 60 3.40 5.67 -9.14
C ILE A 60 3.86 6.47 -10.37
N ARG A 61 5.19 6.61 -10.55
CA ARG A 61 5.74 7.27 -11.73
C ARG A 61 5.38 6.54 -13.02
N GLU A 62 5.39 5.21 -13.00
CA GLU A 62 5.10 4.37 -14.16
C GLU A 62 3.60 4.33 -14.49
N LYS A 63 2.74 4.27 -13.47
CA LYS A 63 1.32 3.91 -13.64
C LYS A 63 0.32 4.93 -13.10
N GLY A 64 0.77 6.12 -12.66
CA GLY A 64 -0.11 7.14 -12.08
C GLY A 64 -0.68 6.72 -10.73
N PHE A 65 -1.85 7.27 -10.34
CA PHE A 65 -2.58 6.92 -9.09
C PHE A 65 -3.77 5.98 -9.29
N PHE A 66 -4.33 5.91 -10.50
CA PHE A 66 -5.55 5.18 -10.81
C PHE A 66 -5.29 4.19 -11.94
N GLU A 67 -5.69 2.93 -11.75
CA GLU A 67 -5.91 1.97 -12.84
C GLU A 67 -7.44 1.82 -12.95
N GLN A 68 -8.11 2.60 -13.81
CA GLN A 68 -9.58 2.63 -13.89
C GLN A 68 -10.19 1.24 -14.17
N ASP A 69 -9.57 0.47 -15.06
CA ASP A 69 -9.97 -0.91 -15.36
C ASP A 69 -10.02 -1.78 -14.09
N ALA A 70 -9.11 -1.55 -13.15
CA ALA A 70 -9.02 -2.37 -11.94
C ALA A 70 -10.15 -2.07 -10.93
N VAL A 71 -10.72 -0.86 -10.94
CA VAL A 71 -11.88 -0.46 -10.11
C VAL A 71 -13.15 -1.10 -10.65
N GLU A 72 -13.41 -0.93 -11.95
CA GLU A 72 -14.60 -1.48 -12.59
C GLU A 72 -14.61 -3.02 -12.58
N ASP A 73 -13.43 -3.63 -12.65
CA ASP A 73 -13.28 -5.07 -12.49
C ASP A 73 -13.44 -5.51 -11.03
N GLU A 74 -13.15 -4.67 -10.03
CA GLU A 74 -13.41 -5.05 -8.64
C GLU A 74 -14.90 -5.09 -8.32
N ASP A 75 -15.65 -4.04 -8.64
CA ASP A 75 -17.09 -3.98 -8.35
C ASP A 75 -17.83 -5.17 -8.95
N LYS A 76 -17.45 -5.60 -10.17
CA LYS A 76 -17.97 -6.81 -10.81
C LYS A 76 -17.55 -8.09 -10.12
N ARG A 77 -16.30 -8.19 -9.62
CA ARG A 77 -15.80 -9.37 -8.90
C ARG A 77 -16.47 -9.56 -7.54
N LEU A 78 -16.90 -8.45 -6.92
CA LEU A 78 -17.62 -8.46 -5.65
C LEU A 78 -19.14 -8.61 -5.84
N GLU A 79 -19.65 -8.46 -7.08
CA GLU A 79 -21.06 -8.61 -7.40
C GLU A 79 -21.48 -10.08 -7.25
N GLY A 80 -22.42 -10.35 -6.33
CA GLY A 80 -22.95 -11.70 -6.11
C GLY A 80 -22.23 -12.55 -5.08
N LEU A 81 -21.29 -11.97 -4.32
CA LEU A 81 -20.74 -12.62 -3.12
C LEU A 81 -21.84 -12.96 -2.12
N ASP A 82 -21.64 -14.05 -1.37
CA ASP A 82 -22.54 -14.45 -0.29
C ASP A 82 -22.73 -13.30 0.72
N ALA A 83 -23.97 -13.03 1.11
CA ALA A 83 -24.31 -11.88 1.95
C ALA A 83 -23.65 -11.91 3.35
N ASP A 84 -23.22 -13.08 3.80
CA ASP A 84 -22.53 -13.30 5.07
C ASP A 84 -20.99 -13.14 4.94
N CYS A 85 -20.47 -12.97 3.73
CA CYS A 85 -19.05 -12.74 3.45
C CYS A 85 -18.68 -11.26 3.47
N THR A 86 -18.58 -10.67 4.67
CA THR A 86 -18.31 -9.22 4.82
C THR A 86 -16.82 -8.88 4.88
N ASP A 87 -15.98 -9.76 5.40
CA ASP A 87 -14.62 -9.39 5.81
C ASP A 87 -13.53 -9.92 4.85
N LEU A 88 -13.91 -10.79 3.89
CA LEU A 88 -13.04 -11.41 2.87
C LEU A 88 -11.70 -11.93 3.42
N GLU A 89 -11.71 -12.38 4.68
CA GLU A 89 -10.56 -13.00 5.32
C GLU A 89 -10.44 -14.44 4.81
N PRO A 90 -9.24 -14.86 4.34
CA PRO A 90 -9.06 -16.22 3.86
C PRO A 90 -9.05 -17.24 5.01
N ASP A 91 -9.56 -18.44 4.77
CA ASP A 91 -9.47 -19.57 5.71
C ASP A 91 -8.06 -20.19 5.70
N LEU A 92 -7.08 -19.44 6.22
CA LEU A 92 -5.69 -19.87 6.41
C LEU A 92 -5.35 -19.96 7.90
N PRO A 93 -4.85 -21.11 8.41
CA PRO A 93 -4.64 -21.32 9.84
C PRO A 93 -3.76 -20.27 10.54
N HIS A 94 -2.75 -19.72 9.87
CA HIS A 94 -1.85 -18.73 10.46
C HIS A 94 -2.15 -17.28 10.04
N TYR A 95 -3.24 -17.02 9.30
CA TYR A 95 -3.61 -15.68 8.86
C TYR A 95 -3.80 -14.71 10.03
N ALA A 96 -4.55 -15.10 11.06
CA ALA A 96 -4.80 -14.23 12.22
C ALA A 96 -3.51 -13.87 12.98
N GLY A 97 -2.58 -14.83 13.10
CA GLY A 97 -1.27 -14.58 13.72
C GLY A 97 -0.40 -13.63 12.89
N TRP A 98 -0.38 -13.83 11.57
CA TRP A 98 0.30 -12.93 10.65
C TRP A 98 -0.30 -11.51 10.66
N ARG A 99 -1.63 -11.39 10.68
CA ARG A 99 -2.33 -10.10 10.78
C ARG A 99 -2.01 -9.38 12.09
N GLN A 100 -2.01 -10.10 13.21
CA GLN A 100 -1.62 -9.53 14.51
C GLN A 100 -0.16 -9.04 14.51
N ALA A 101 0.75 -9.74 13.83
CA ALA A 101 2.12 -9.27 13.67
C ALA A 101 2.17 -7.95 12.88
N SER A 102 1.36 -7.83 11.82
CA SER A 102 1.19 -6.59 11.05
C SER A 102 0.62 -5.45 11.89
N ASP A 103 -0.44 -5.68 12.66
CA ASP A 103 -1.04 -4.67 13.53
C ASP A 103 -0.04 -4.11 14.54
N SER A 104 0.88 -4.95 15.04
CA SER A 104 1.92 -4.52 15.97
C SER A 104 2.95 -3.55 15.35
N TRP A 105 3.04 -3.50 14.02
CA TRP A 105 3.90 -2.59 13.28
C TRP A 105 3.38 -1.16 13.27
N TYR A 106 2.06 -0.98 13.36
CA TYR A 106 1.40 0.31 13.18
C TYR A 106 1.93 1.40 14.13
N GLU A 107 2.16 1.08 15.40
CA GLU A 107 2.73 2.02 16.37
C GLU A 107 4.16 2.46 16.01
N VAL A 108 4.95 1.57 15.41
CA VAL A 108 6.30 1.91 14.93
C VAL A 108 6.21 2.89 13.76
N VAL A 109 5.22 2.70 12.89
CA VAL A 109 4.97 3.57 11.74
C VAL A 109 4.57 4.96 12.20
N LEU A 110 3.58 5.05 13.08
CA LEU A 110 3.17 6.33 13.67
C LEU A 110 4.34 7.05 14.35
N SER A 111 5.16 6.32 15.11
CA SER A 111 6.34 6.91 15.75
C SER A 111 7.38 7.39 14.74
N ALA A 112 7.64 6.62 13.67
CA ALA A 112 8.58 6.98 12.61
C ALA A 112 8.12 8.22 11.83
N GLU A 113 6.82 8.30 11.50
CA GLU A 113 6.22 9.47 10.86
C GLU A 113 6.39 10.73 11.72
N GLN A 114 6.21 10.62 13.04
CA GLN A 114 6.36 11.74 13.98
C GLN A 114 7.81 12.09 14.31
N SER A 115 8.80 11.33 13.80
CA SER A 115 10.21 11.65 14.01
C SER A 115 10.56 13.02 13.43
N ALA A 116 11.44 13.76 14.11
CA ALA A 116 11.89 15.08 13.63
C ALA A 116 12.46 15.00 12.20
N ALA A 117 13.21 13.94 11.90
CA ALA A 117 13.79 13.72 10.58
C ALA A 117 12.73 13.65 9.46
N VAL A 118 11.60 12.99 9.70
CA VAL A 118 10.50 12.88 8.73
C VAL A 118 9.67 14.17 8.69
N GLN A 119 9.35 14.75 9.85
CA GLN A 119 8.59 16.01 9.93
C GLN A 119 9.33 17.16 9.22
N ASP A 120 10.65 17.23 9.32
CA ASP A 120 11.49 18.23 8.65
C ASP A 120 11.41 18.17 7.12
N LYS A 121 10.94 17.07 6.54
CA LYS A 121 10.74 16.93 5.09
C LYS A 121 9.42 17.53 4.60
N LYS A 122 8.42 17.68 5.48
CA LYS A 122 7.07 18.13 5.08
C LYS A 122 7.05 19.51 4.40
N PRO A 123 7.77 20.55 4.87
CA PRO A 123 7.75 21.85 4.20
C PRO A 123 8.31 21.81 2.76
N GLY A 124 9.38 21.05 2.55
CA GLY A 124 9.98 20.87 1.23
C GLY A 124 9.06 20.10 0.27
N LEU A 125 8.42 19.04 0.78
CA LEU A 125 7.43 18.25 0.04
C LEU A 125 6.23 19.11 -0.37
N ALA A 126 5.59 19.79 0.59
CA ALA A 126 4.42 20.65 0.35
C ALA A 126 4.72 21.70 -0.73
N ARG A 127 5.87 22.38 -0.64
CA ARG A 127 6.29 23.38 -1.62
C ARG A 127 6.46 22.77 -3.01
N CYS A 128 7.19 21.66 -3.12
CA CYS A 128 7.42 21.00 -4.42
C CYS A 128 6.10 20.58 -5.07
N LEU A 129 5.21 19.94 -4.30
CA LEU A 129 3.89 19.52 -4.79
C LEU A 129 3.06 20.71 -5.23
N SER A 130 3.05 21.80 -4.45
CA SER A 130 2.35 23.03 -4.81
C SER A 130 2.87 23.67 -6.10
N GLU A 131 4.18 23.76 -6.26
CA GLU A 131 4.81 24.33 -7.45
C GLU A 131 4.51 23.50 -8.71
N LYS A 132 4.49 22.17 -8.58
CA LYS A 132 4.28 21.25 -9.71
C LYS A 132 2.80 21.11 -10.09
N SER A 133 1.91 21.00 -9.12
CA SER A 133 0.47 20.79 -9.39
C SER A 133 -0.30 22.07 -9.64
N GLY A 134 0.23 23.22 -9.21
CA GLY A 134 -0.46 24.51 -9.24
C GLY A 134 -1.45 24.71 -8.08
N SER A 135 -1.53 23.75 -7.16
CA SER A 135 -2.47 23.75 -6.04
C SER A 135 -1.80 24.09 -4.72
N LYS A 136 -2.59 24.60 -3.77
CA LYS A 136 -2.09 24.88 -2.43
C LYS A 136 -2.09 23.60 -1.59
N ILE A 137 -0.91 23.13 -1.20
CA ILE A 137 -0.71 21.92 -0.39
C ILE A 137 -0.30 22.32 1.02
N SER A 138 -0.96 21.71 2.01
CA SER A 138 -0.71 21.91 3.42
C SER A 138 0.65 21.38 3.85
N VAL A 139 1.37 22.17 4.67
CA VAL A 139 2.62 21.70 5.31
C VAL A 139 2.35 20.71 6.44
N ALA A 140 1.17 20.76 7.06
CA ALA A 140 0.86 19.89 8.19
C ALA A 140 0.76 18.42 7.77
N ASP A 141 0.14 18.18 6.60
CA ASP A 141 -0.05 16.86 6.02
C ASP A 141 -0.01 16.92 4.48
N PRO A 142 1.18 17.11 3.89
CA PRO A 142 1.31 17.31 2.45
C PRO A 142 0.95 16.09 1.63
N VAL A 143 1.08 14.89 2.21
CA VAL A 143 0.77 13.66 1.49
C VAL A 143 -0.75 13.51 1.32
N ASN A 144 -1.50 13.53 2.42
CA ASN A 144 -2.95 13.31 2.34
C ASN A 144 -3.67 14.48 1.64
N ASP A 145 -3.20 15.72 1.83
CA ASP A 145 -3.79 16.88 1.15
C ASP A 145 -3.60 16.80 -0.37
N TYR A 146 -2.43 16.34 -0.81
CA TYR A 146 -2.17 16.12 -2.24
C TYR A 146 -2.97 14.96 -2.81
N LEU A 147 -3.02 13.81 -2.13
CA LEU A 147 -3.79 12.66 -2.59
C LEU A 147 -5.29 12.97 -2.65
N LYS A 148 -5.80 13.78 -1.72
CA LYS A 148 -7.16 14.31 -1.78
C LYS A 148 -7.37 15.15 -3.03
N GLN A 149 -6.46 16.08 -3.34
CA GLN A 149 -6.54 16.87 -4.58
C GLN A 149 -6.56 15.97 -5.82
N VAL A 150 -5.71 14.94 -5.86
CA VAL A 150 -5.68 13.98 -6.98
C VAL A 150 -7.03 13.27 -7.13
N ASN A 151 -7.65 12.85 -6.03
CA ASN A 151 -9.00 12.26 -6.04
C ASN A 151 -10.06 13.25 -6.52
N ASP A 152 -9.99 14.51 -6.08
CA ASP A 152 -10.92 15.57 -6.51
C ASP A 152 -10.77 15.85 -8.02
N GLU A 153 -9.54 15.84 -8.57
CA GLU A 153 -9.30 15.98 -10.01
C GLU A 153 -9.85 14.79 -10.81
N ASN A 154 -9.65 13.56 -10.34
CA ASN A 154 -10.22 12.36 -10.97
C ASN A 154 -11.76 12.40 -10.97
N ALA A 155 -12.37 12.71 -9.83
CA ALA A 155 -13.82 12.86 -9.72
C ALA A 155 -14.36 14.01 -10.61
N GLY A 156 -13.55 15.03 -10.84
CA GLY A 156 -13.84 16.13 -11.77
C GLY A 156 -13.68 15.78 -13.26
N GLY A 157 -13.30 14.55 -13.60
CA GLY A 157 -13.13 14.10 -14.98
C GLY A 157 -11.81 14.55 -15.61
N ALA A 158 -10.74 14.70 -14.82
CA ALA A 158 -9.40 14.93 -15.35
C ALA A 158 -9.00 13.84 -16.36
N SER A 159 -8.27 14.22 -17.40
CA SER A 159 -7.78 13.26 -18.38
C SER A 159 -6.77 12.29 -17.76
N GLU A 160 -6.67 11.07 -18.31
CA GLU A 160 -5.65 10.09 -17.91
C GLU A 160 -4.24 10.68 -17.91
N SER A 161 -3.90 11.48 -18.92
CA SER A 161 -2.61 12.17 -19.00
C SER A 161 -2.36 13.12 -17.82
N ARG A 162 -3.39 13.84 -17.37
CA ARG A 162 -3.29 14.73 -16.21
C ARG A 162 -3.11 13.93 -14.92
N LEU A 163 -3.86 12.85 -14.76
CA LEU A 163 -3.73 11.95 -13.60
C LEU A 163 -2.36 11.29 -13.54
N LEU A 164 -1.78 10.94 -14.69
CA LEU A 164 -0.42 10.42 -14.79
C LEU A 164 0.61 11.49 -14.39
N ASP A 165 0.48 12.73 -14.90
CA ASP A 165 1.36 13.85 -14.53
C ASP A 165 1.35 14.09 -13.01
N LEU A 166 0.18 14.03 -12.37
CA LEU A 166 0.07 14.14 -10.91
C LEU A 166 0.82 13.00 -10.18
N GLY A 167 0.76 11.77 -10.71
CA GLY A 167 1.58 10.66 -10.23
C GLY A 167 3.08 10.96 -10.31
N VAL A 168 3.55 11.44 -11.47
CA VAL A 168 4.95 11.81 -11.67
C VAL A 168 5.38 12.92 -10.71
N PHE A 169 4.57 13.97 -10.55
CA PHE A 169 4.86 15.07 -9.63
C PHE A 169 5.01 14.57 -8.19
N TYR A 170 4.12 13.68 -7.75
CA TYR A 170 4.21 13.08 -6.43
C TYR A 170 5.47 12.25 -6.27
N ALA A 171 5.76 11.37 -7.23
CA ALA A 171 6.94 10.51 -7.22
C ALA A 171 8.25 11.31 -7.11
N ASP A 172 8.34 12.42 -7.84
CA ASP A 172 9.53 13.27 -7.85
C ASP A 172 9.65 14.11 -6.57
N CYS A 173 8.54 14.66 -6.06
CA CYS A 173 8.56 15.51 -4.87
C CYS A 173 8.71 14.71 -3.56
N ALA A 174 8.15 13.49 -3.49
CA ALA A 174 8.06 12.72 -2.25
C ALA A 174 9.27 11.81 -1.98
N GLN A 175 10.26 11.76 -2.88
CA GLN A 175 11.44 10.89 -2.75
C GLN A 175 12.20 11.09 -1.43
N ASP A 176 12.46 12.34 -1.05
CA ASP A 176 13.18 12.66 0.19
C ASP A 176 12.38 12.32 1.45
N TYR A 177 11.06 12.51 1.41
CA TYR A 177 10.15 12.17 2.50
C TYR A 177 10.13 10.66 2.74
N PHE A 178 9.78 9.88 1.72
CA PHE A 178 9.65 8.42 1.85
C PHE A 178 10.99 7.71 2.04
N SER A 179 12.09 8.22 1.48
CA SER A 179 13.42 7.68 1.77
C SER A 179 13.84 7.93 3.23
N THR A 180 13.40 9.04 3.83
CA THR A 180 13.65 9.32 5.25
C THR A 180 12.78 8.45 6.15
N LEU A 181 11.48 8.34 5.85
CA LEU A 181 10.57 7.43 6.57
C LEU A 181 11.08 5.99 6.53
N ARG A 182 11.51 5.51 5.35
CA ARG A 182 12.12 4.19 5.18
C ARG A 182 13.33 3.99 6.09
N LYS A 183 14.20 4.99 6.25
CA LYS A 183 15.38 4.89 7.14
C LYS A 183 14.98 4.79 8.61
N GLU A 184 13.94 5.50 9.03
CA GLU A 184 13.43 5.43 10.41
C GLU A 184 12.83 4.05 10.71
N LEU A 185 11.97 3.54 9.82
CA LEU A 185 11.36 2.22 9.94
C LEU A 185 12.39 1.08 9.90
N GLN A 186 13.43 1.19 9.06
CA GLN A 186 14.49 0.19 8.93
C GLN A 186 15.21 -0.12 10.26
N ARG A 187 15.23 0.80 11.22
CA ARG A 187 15.89 0.60 12.51
C ARG A 187 15.18 -0.44 13.38
N SER A 188 13.85 -0.45 13.31
CA SER A 188 13.01 -1.33 14.15
C SER A 188 12.69 -2.65 13.47
N ARG A 189 12.61 -2.66 12.14
CA ARG A 189 12.11 -3.79 11.35
C ARG A 189 12.79 -5.14 11.63
N PRO A 190 14.14 -5.25 11.74
CA PRO A 190 14.79 -6.55 11.99
C PRO A 190 14.30 -7.23 13.27
N ARG A 191 14.09 -6.46 14.35
CA ARG A 191 13.59 -6.99 15.62
C ARG A 191 12.17 -7.54 15.50
N PHE A 192 11.31 -6.91 14.69
CA PHE A 192 9.95 -7.39 14.45
C PHE A 192 9.94 -8.66 13.61
N ILE A 193 10.81 -8.74 12.60
CA ILE A 193 11.02 -9.97 11.82
C ILE A 193 11.48 -11.10 12.74
N ASP A 194 12.53 -10.87 13.54
CA ASP A 194 13.08 -11.90 14.42
C ASP A 194 12.06 -12.39 15.47
N ARG A 195 11.26 -11.46 16.03
CA ARG A 195 10.24 -11.79 17.03
C ARG A 195 9.10 -12.64 16.47
N ASN A 196 8.75 -12.45 15.20
CA ASN A 196 7.61 -13.11 14.56
C ASN A 196 8.05 -14.18 13.55
N ARG A 197 9.31 -14.63 13.61
CA ARG A 197 9.92 -15.48 12.57
C ARG A 197 9.12 -16.74 12.25
N GLU A 198 8.72 -17.48 13.28
CA GLU A 198 7.92 -18.71 13.12
C GLU A 198 6.59 -18.41 12.43
N THR A 199 5.83 -17.43 12.93
CA THR A 199 4.57 -16.97 12.30
C THR A 199 4.75 -16.56 10.83
N LEU A 200 5.84 -15.87 10.50
CA LEU A 200 6.13 -15.43 9.14
C LEU A 200 6.50 -16.61 8.23
N ASP A 201 7.29 -17.57 8.74
CA ASP A 201 7.70 -18.78 8.02
C ASP A 201 6.51 -19.73 7.78
N ASP A 202 5.63 -19.89 8.77
CA ASP A 202 4.43 -20.73 8.68
C ASP A 202 3.42 -20.15 7.69
N PHE A 203 3.08 -18.86 7.82
CA PHE A 203 2.16 -18.20 6.88
C PHE A 203 2.72 -18.17 5.45
N ALA A 204 4.05 -18.02 5.32
CA ALA A 204 4.74 -18.15 4.05
C ALA A 204 4.53 -19.55 3.42
N ALA A 205 4.66 -20.62 4.19
CA ALA A 205 4.40 -21.97 3.68
C ALA A 205 2.94 -22.16 3.25
N GLU A 206 1.99 -21.58 3.98
CA GLU A 206 0.56 -21.61 3.65
C GLU A 206 0.24 -20.90 2.33
N LEU A 207 0.78 -19.70 2.12
CA LEU A 207 0.58 -18.98 0.86
C LEU A 207 1.06 -19.81 -0.34
N VAL A 208 2.20 -20.50 -0.21
CA VAL A 208 2.70 -21.40 -1.27
C VAL A 208 1.74 -22.56 -1.50
N ALA A 209 1.25 -23.19 -0.42
CA ALA A 209 0.29 -24.28 -0.52
C ALA A 209 -1.03 -23.84 -1.17
N ALA A 210 -1.44 -22.59 -0.94
CA ALA A 210 -2.59 -21.95 -1.57
C ALA A 210 -2.34 -21.49 -3.02
N GLY A 211 -1.11 -21.65 -3.54
CA GLY A 211 -0.78 -21.35 -4.95
C GLY A 211 -0.17 -19.98 -5.21
N TYR A 212 0.25 -19.25 -4.17
CA TYR A 212 0.95 -17.97 -4.35
C TYR A 212 2.31 -18.16 -5.02
N VAL A 213 2.51 -17.50 -6.16
CA VAL A 213 3.78 -17.45 -6.89
C VAL A 213 4.22 -15.98 -7.04
N PRO A 214 5.39 -15.57 -6.52
CA PRO A 214 5.87 -14.17 -6.53
C PRO A 214 6.32 -13.61 -7.88
#